data_AF-A0A8J4XRD8-F1
#
_entry.id   AF-A0A8J4XRD8-F1
#
_cell.length_a   1.000
_cell.length_b   1.000
_cell.length_c   1.000
_cell.angle_alpha   90.00
_cell.angle_beta   90.00
_cell.angle_gamma   90.00
#
_symmetry.space_group_name_H-M   'P 1'
#
loop_
_entity.id
_entity.type
_entity.pdbx_description
1 polymer ?
#
loop_
_entity_poly.entity_id
_entity_poly.type
_entity_poly.pdbx_seq_one_letter_code
_entity_poly.pdbx_strand_id
1 'polypeptide(L)'
;MQARWLCGAMVVVLIGALVHIPSSTAYVTSFPDEPDIDGIMMTVGIAVAKFLSGLVPYPTVSALLLAIINAWEPKPEDNYWEHVKDNVEQVCGEFINEHNMQQVQVYKKDLMSLLMKYERAEVTGDGTYPDKNTAADAITTSIITNRFLVEAALMPWSMAIDFTDIASVHILILKDAADSYTVTNGDVSRWWVDLSNELKHYIEYGIWLEKETMKWRNNKIDCFFDKADGACLAFEWIGLTCYDKYEITDPVRRYKEGCLQLHPDNGAEGSCSAFCDLYQSQVNRDDARWSHDYLGAVVEEWEALKIYADNMAQHVSKWVLSPFEFFVFCSLTFFYDLFLFLGIPFSHICLL
;
A
#
# COMPACT_ATOMS: atom_id res chain seq x y z
N MET A 1 25.94 59.67 -23.35
CA MET A 1 25.64 58.73 -24.45
C MET A 1 26.17 57.36 -24.07
N GLN A 2 25.30 56.36 -24.19
CA GLN A 2 25.53 54.90 -24.23
C GLN A 2 25.97 54.16 -22.94
N ALA A 3 24.97 53.41 -22.44
CA ALA A 3 25.06 52.26 -21.55
C ALA A 3 25.51 50.99 -22.28
N ARG A 4 26.03 50.01 -21.53
CA ARG A 4 25.74 48.54 -21.60
C ARG A 4 26.66 47.83 -20.59
N TRP A 5 26.13 47.28 -19.50
CA TRP A 5 25.59 45.91 -19.36
C TRP A 5 26.65 44.83 -19.63
N LEU A 6 27.08 44.14 -18.57
CA LEU A 6 27.14 42.67 -18.44
C LEU A 6 27.74 42.29 -17.07
N CYS A 7 26.85 42.21 -16.07
CA CYS A 7 27.07 41.45 -14.85
C CYS A 7 26.62 40.00 -15.08
N GLY A 8 27.33 39.05 -14.49
CA GLY A 8 26.72 37.81 -13.99
C GLY A 8 26.67 36.61 -14.94
N ALA A 9 27.81 36.00 -15.22
CA ALA A 9 27.87 34.60 -15.64
C ALA A 9 29.12 33.95 -15.03
N MET A 10 29.08 33.67 -13.73
CA MET A 10 30.13 32.92 -13.05
C MET A 10 29.60 32.09 -11.87
N VAL A 11 28.54 31.30 -12.10
CA VAL A 11 28.15 30.14 -11.28
C VAL A 11 27.47 29.15 -12.24
N VAL A 12 27.70 27.85 -12.10
CA VAL A 12 27.21 26.72 -12.94
C VAL A 12 28.23 26.20 -13.98
N VAL A 13 29.39 25.69 -13.51
CA VAL A 13 30.12 24.57 -14.18
C VAL A 13 30.79 23.66 -13.13
N LEU A 14 30.14 23.41 -11.98
CA LEU A 14 30.67 22.52 -10.93
C LEU A 14 29.58 21.59 -10.39
N ILE A 15 28.79 21.00 -11.29
CA ILE A 15 27.98 19.80 -11.04
C ILE A 15 28.44 18.77 -12.08
N GLY A 16 29.61 18.19 -11.82
CA GLY A 16 30.31 17.28 -12.73
C GLY A 16 31.34 16.45 -11.99
N ALA A 17 31.04 16.09 -10.75
CA ALA A 17 31.79 15.11 -9.98
C ALA A 17 30.82 14.01 -9.57
N LEU A 18 30.78 12.94 -10.38
CA LEU A 18 30.28 11.64 -9.98
C LEU A 18 30.97 11.27 -8.66
N VAL A 19 30.21 11.26 -7.57
CA VAL A 19 30.63 10.56 -6.36
C VAL A 19 30.41 9.07 -6.65
N HIS A 20 31.44 8.44 -7.20
CA HIS A 20 31.57 6.98 -7.24
C HIS A 20 31.89 6.53 -5.81
N ILE A 21 30.84 6.20 -5.04
CA ILE A 21 31.01 5.56 -3.74
C ILE A 21 31.39 4.09 -4.03
N PRO A 22 32.56 3.60 -3.57
CA PRO A 22 32.93 2.21 -3.76
C PRO A 22 32.06 1.33 -2.86
N SER A 23 31.42 0.33 -3.45
CA SER A 23 30.73 -0.74 -2.75
C SER A 23 31.71 -1.55 -1.90
N SER A 24 31.52 -1.54 -0.59
CA SER A 24 32.26 -2.44 0.32
C SER A 24 31.63 -3.83 0.26
N THR A 25 32.41 -4.79 -0.21
CA THR A 25 32.10 -6.22 -0.25
C THR A 25 32.31 -6.88 1.12
N ALA A 26 31.28 -7.57 1.62
CA ALA A 26 31.42 -8.65 2.60
C ALA A 26 30.19 -9.59 2.51
N TYR A 27 30.43 -10.78 1.96
CA TYR A 27 29.46 -11.84 1.61
C TYR A 27 29.23 -12.83 2.76
N VAL A 28 28.00 -13.37 2.92
CA VAL A 28 27.66 -14.81 3.16
C VAL A 28 26.14 -15.06 2.94
N THR A 29 25.81 -15.83 1.88
CA THR A 29 24.67 -16.77 1.56
C THR A 29 23.25 -16.51 2.10
N SER A 30 22.15 -16.43 1.31
CA SER A 30 21.72 -17.17 0.10
C SER A 30 20.94 -16.28 -0.90
N PHE A 31 21.35 -16.25 -2.19
CA PHE A 31 21.04 -15.22 -3.22
C PHE A 31 21.59 -13.81 -2.87
N PRO A 32 22.88 -13.52 -3.14
CA PRO A 32 23.64 -12.58 -2.31
C PRO A 32 23.62 -11.09 -2.69
N ASP A 33 22.72 -10.58 -3.53
CA ASP A 33 22.74 -9.14 -3.92
C ASP A 33 21.34 -8.48 -4.03
N GLU A 34 20.27 -9.16 -3.63
CA GLU A 34 18.89 -8.64 -3.68
C GLU A 34 18.38 -8.37 -2.25
N PRO A 35 17.59 -7.31 -2.00
CA PRO A 35 17.09 -7.03 -0.67
C PRO A 35 16.13 -8.13 -0.21
N ASP A 36 16.38 -8.67 0.98
CA ASP A 36 15.53 -9.69 1.59
C ASP A 36 14.13 -9.12 1.85
N ILE A 37 13.11 -9.78 1.32
CA ILE A 37 11.70 -9.38 1.51
C ILE A 37 11.22 -10.08 2.78
N ASP A 38 11.52 -9.46 3.91
CA ASP A 38 11.32 -10.02 5.25
C ASP A 38 9.96 -9.65 5.87
N GLY A 39 9.26 -8.66 5.31
CA GLY A 39 8.03 -8.14 5.88
C GLY A 39 8.22 -7.24 7.11
N ILE A 40 9.48 -7.04 7.55
CA ILE A 40 9.87 -6.12 8.63
C ILE A 40 10.24 -4.77 8.04
N MET A 41 11.37 -4.65 7.33
CA MET A 41 11.81 -3.38 6.73
C MET A 41 11.49 -3.33 5.24
N MET A 42 11.28 -4.49 4.63
CA MET A 42 10.99 -4.63 3.21
C MET A 42 9.79 -5.56 3.04
N THR A 43 8.60 -4.97 2.84
CA THR A 43 7.41 -5.72 2.43
C THR A 43 7.43 -5.96 0.92
N VAL A 44 6.58 -6.87 0.43
CA VAL A 44 6.40 -7.08 -1.01
C VAL A 44 5.96 -5.78 -1.69
N GLY A 45 5.06 -5.03 -1.05
CA GLY A 45 4.62 -3.71 -1.51
C GLY A 45 5.79 -2.76 -1.79
N ILE A 46 6.69 -2.62 -0.82
CA ILE A 46 7.88 -1.75 -0.90
C ILE A 46 8.90 -2.28 -1.93
N ALA A 47 9.17 -3.59 -1.92
CA ALA A 47 10.15 -4.21 -2.82
C ALA A 47 9.76 -3.99 -4.29
N VAL A 48 8.48 -4.20 -4.61
CA VAL A 48 7.94 -3.96 -5.95
C VAL A 48 7.97 -2.47 -6.30
N ALA A 49 7.53 -1.59 -5.41
CA ALA A 49 7.55 -0.15 -5.67
C ALA A 49 8.97 0.35 -6.02
N LYS A 50 9.96 -0.06 -5.23
CA LYS A 50 11.37 0.27 -5.48
C LYS A 50 11.93 -0.38 -6.74
N PHE A 51 11.50 -1.60 -7.09
CA PHE A 51 11.88 -2.21 -8.36
C PHE A 51 11.33 -1.41 -9.54
N LEU A 52 10.06 -1.00 -9.48
CA LEU A 52 9.40 -0.20 -10.52
C LEU A 52 10.05 1.18 -10.70
N SER A 53 10.60 1.75 -9.63
CA SER A 53 11.36 3.01 -9.67
C SER A 53 12.85 2.85 -9.98
N GLY A 54 13.33 1.61 -10.19
CA GLY A 54 14.72 1.32 -10.51
C GLY A 54 15.69 1.47 -9.34
N LEU A 55 15.18 1.53 -8.10
CA LEU A 55 15.96 1.67 -6.87
C LEU A 55 16.43 0.34 -6.30
N VAL A 56 15.84 -0.78 -6.72
CA VAL A 56 16.26 -2.13 -6.31
C VAL A 56 16.73 -2.93 -7.54
N PRO A 57 17.93 -3.55 -7.48
CA PRO A 57 18.56 -4.16 -8.63
C PRO A 57 18.12 -5.62 -8.86
N TYR A 58 16.81 -5.90 -8.89
CA TYR A 58 16.37 -7.19 -9.45
C TYR A 58 16.67 -7.19 -10.96
N PRO A 59 17.33 -8.22 -11.50
CA PRO A 59 17.76 -8.23 -12.90
C PRO A 59 16.59 -8.39 -13.87
N THR A 60 15.48 -8.98 -13.42
CA THR A 60 14.28 -9.25 -14.22
C THR A 60 13.03 -9.27 -13.34
N VAL A 61 11.85 -9.13 -13.95
CA VAL A 61 10.56 -9.36 -13.27
C VAL A 61 10.47 -10.79 -12.72
N SER A 62 10.95 -11.80 -13.47
CA SER A 62 10.97 -13.19 -13.00
C SER A 62 11.77 -13.38 -11.71
N ALA A 63 12.93 -12.73 -11.56
CA ALA A 63 13.72 -12.78 -10.33
C ALA A 63 12.94 -12.22 -9.13
N LEU A 64 12.30 -11.06 -9.31
CA LEU A 64 11.46 -10.45 -8.29
C LEU A 64 10.25 -11.34 -7.93
N LEU A 65 9.59 -11.96 -8.92
CA LEU A 65 8.46 -12.86 -8.67
C LEU A 65 8.88 -14.07 -7.83
N LEU A 66 10.04 -14.66 -8.12
CA LEU A 66 10.58 -15.76 -7.31
C LEU A 66 10.92 -15.31 -5.89
N ALA A 67 11.46 -14.10 -5.71
CA ALA A 67 11.71 -13.53 -4.39
C ALA A 67 10.41 -13.32 -3.59
N ILE A 68 9.36 -12.78 -4.22
CA ILE A 68 8.03 -12.61 -3.61
C ILE A 68 7.43 -13.96 -3.21
N ILE A 69 7.49 -14.96 -4.09
CA ILE A 69 7.01 -16.31 -3.80
C ILE A 69 7.77 -16.91 -2.62
N ASN A 70 9.09 -16.79 -2.59
CA ASN A 70 9.93 -17.29 -1.50
C ASN A 70 9.67 -16.55 -0.18
N ALA A 71 9.31 -15.27 -0.20
CA ALA A 71 8.93 -14.51 0.99
C ALA A 71 7.57 -14.98 1.55
N TRP A 72 6.60 -15.23 0.67
CA TRP A 72 5.27 -15.71 1.05
C TRP A 72 5.22 -17.18 1.47
N GLU A 73 6.25 -17.97 1.15
CA GLU A 73 6.39 -19.32 1.66
C GLU A 73 6.69 -19.29 3.18
N PRO A 74 5.81 -19.83 4.05
CA PRO A 74 6.03 -19.76 5.49
C PRO A 74 7.27 -20.54 5.92
N LYS A 75 8.21 -19.86 6.59
CA LYS A 75 9.41 -20.47 7.17
C LYS A 75 9.36 -20.36 8.71
N PRO A 76 9.76 -21.40 9.46
CA PRO A 76 9.75 -21.36 10.93
C PRO A 76 10.62 -20.25 11.54
N GLU A 77 11.72 -19.91 10.88
CA GLU A 77 12.72 -18.93 11.34
C GLU A 77 12.50 -17.50 10.83
N ASP A 78 11.69 -17.34 9.78
CA ASP A 78 11.48 -16.08 9.08
C ASP A 78 10.10 -16.08 8.40
N ASN A 79 9.07 -15.83 9.20
CA ASN A 79 7.70 -15.89 8.75
C ASN A 79 7.20 -14.48 8.36
N TYR A 80 7.27 -14.17 7.07
CA TYR A 80 6.77 -12.92 6.49
C TYR A 80 5.36 -12.53 7.02
N TRP A 81 4.46 -13.51 7.14
CA TRP A 81 3.09 -13.27 7.59
C TRP A 81 3.00 -12.77 9.03
N GLU A 82 3.86 -13.31 9.89
CA GLU A 82 3.95 -12.88 11.29
C GLU A 82 4.58 -11.50 11.38
N HIS A 83 5.64 -11.23 10.61
CA HIS A 83 6.26 -9.91 10.57
C HIS A 83 5.31 -8.81 10.07
N VAL A 84 4.50 -9.09 9.04
CA VAL A 84 3.47 -8.16 8.58
C VAL A 84 2.44 -7.89 9.68
N LYS A 85 2.00 -8.93 10.38
CA LYS A 85 1.06 -8.78 11.51
C LYS A 85 1.68 -7.94 12.64
N ASP A 86 2.89 -8.27 13.06
CA ASP A 86 3.62 -7.55 14.10
C ASP A 86 3.82 -6.07 13.73
N ASN A 87 4.10 -5.78 12.46
CA ASN A 87 4.21 -4.42 11.96
C ASN A 87 2.90 -3.65 12.03
N VAL A 88 1.78 -4.28 11.69
CA VAL A 88 0.46 -3.67 11.83
C VAL A 88 0.06 -3.49 13.30
N GLU A 89 0.43 -4.44 14.19
CA GLU A 89 0.20 -4.36 15.64
C GLU A 89 0.87 -3.13 16.26
N GLN A 90 1.98 -2.62 15.71
CA GLN A 90 2.64 -1.40 16.21
C GLN A 90 1.74 -0.16 16.12
N VAL A 91 0.86 -0.08 15.12
CA VAL A 91 -0.07 1.05 14.91
C VAL A 91 -1.48 0.72 15.36
N CYS A 92 -1.89 -0.53 15.23
CA CYS A 92 -3.26 -0.96 15.49
C CYS A 92 -3.44 -1.60 16.88
N GLY A 93 -2.37 -2.00 17.56
CA GLY A 93 -2.44 -2.76 18.80
C GLY A 93 -3.27 -4.03 18.61
N GLU A 94 -4.19 -4.30 19.53
CA GLU A 94 -5.10 -5.45 19.44
C GLU A 94 -6.24 -5.27 18.44
N PHE A 95 -6.39 -4.10 17.81
CA PHE A 95 -7.48 -3.80 16.87
C PHE A 95 -7.15 -4.30 15.45
N ILE A 96 -6.96 -5.62 15.35
CA ILE A 96 -6.62 -6.30 14.10
C ILE A 96 -7.78 -7.16 13.63
N ASN A 97 -8.04 -7.11 12.31
CA ASN A 97 -8.98 -8.00 11.66
C ASN A 97 -8.36 -9.35 11.33
N GLU A 98 -8.13 -10.15 12.38
CA GLU A 98 -7.52 -11.49 12.30
C GLU A 98 -8.22 -12.39 11.28
N HIS A 99 -9.55 -12.31 11.18
CA HIS A 99 -10.33 -13.10 10.24
C HIS A 99 -9.97 -12.78 8.78
N ASN A 100 -9.93 -11.49 8.41
CA ASN A 100 -9.55 -11.09 7.06
C ASN A 100 -8.07 -11.39 6.79
N MET A 101 -7.16 -11.20 7.75
CA MET A 101 -5.75 -11.55 7.57
C MET A 101 -5.57 -13.04 7.26
N GLN A 102 -6.27 -13.93 7.97
CA GLN A 102 -6.24 -15.36 7.69
C GLN A 102 -6.79 -15.70 6.30
N GLN A 103 -7.87 -15.04 5.87
CA GLN A 103 -8.40 -15.21 4.50
C GLN A 103 -7.42 -14.72 3.45
N VAL A 104 -6.75 -13.59 3.69
CA VAL A 104 -5.71 -13.06 2.80
C VAL A 104 -4.51 -13.99 2.72
N GLN A 105 -4.07 -14.61 3.82
CA GLN A 105 -2.99 -15.60 3.78
C GLN A 105 -3.36 -16.82 2.93
N VAL A 106 -4.60 -17.30 3.02
CA VAL A 106 -5.09 -18.39 2.15
C VAL A 106 -5.10 -17.93 0.69
N TYR A 107 -5.64 -16.74 0.41
CA TYR A 107 -5.68 -16.19 -0.93
C TYR A 107 -4.29 -15.97 -1.53
N LYS A 108 -3.32 -15.47 -0.75
CA LYS A 108 -1.94 -15.27 -1.22
C LYS A 108 -1.27 -16.60 -1.58
N LYS A 109 -1.61 -17.73 -0.94
CA LYS A 109 -1.15 -19.07 -1.37
C LYS A 109 -1.68 -19.44 -2.75
N ASP A 110 -2.95 -19.16 -3.04
CA ASP A 110 -3.53 -19.37 -4.37
C ASP A 110 -2.86 -18.46 -5.40
N LEU A 111 -2.60 -17.20 -5.02
CA LEU A 111 -1.89 -16.23 -5.85
C LEU A 111 -0.46 -16.68 -6.16
N MET A 112 0.28 -17.24 -5.20
CA MET A 112 1.62 -17.81 -5.43
C MET A 112 1.61 -18.85 -6.55
N SER A 113 0.59 -19.71 -6.59
CA SER A 113 0.43 -20.71 -7.66
C SER A 113 0.22 -20.06 -9.03
N LEU A 114 -0.55 -18.96 -9.09
CA LEU A 114 -0.73 -18.18 -10.32
C LEU A 114 0.57 -17.46 -10.73
N LEU A 115 1.30 -16.87 -9.78
CA LEU A 115 2.58 -16.20 -10.04
C LEU A 115 3.64 -17.18 -10.55
N MET A 116 3.72 -18.39 -10.00
CA MET A 116 4.59 -19.45 -10.53
C MET A 116 4.22 -19.83 -11.97
N LYS A 117 2.93 -19.81 -12.32
CA LYS A 117 2.51 -20.10 -13.69
C LYS A 117 2.88 -18.97 -14.64
N TYR A 118 2.71 -17.73 -14.21
CA TYR A 118 3.07 -16.53 -14.95
C TYR A 118 4.57 -16.44 -15.21
N GLU A 119 5.40 -16.74 -14.20
CA GLU A 119 6.86 -16.74 -14.29
C GLU A 119 7.37 -17.66 -15.41
N ARG A 120 6.70 -18.79 -15.63
CA ARG A 120 7.02 -19.77 -16.69
C ARG A 120 6.34 -19.48 -18.03
N ALA A 121 5.46 -18.50 -18.09
CA ALA A 121 4.67 -18.21 -19.28
C ALA A 121 5.50 -17.42 -20.31
N GLU A 122 5.60 -17.97 -21.51
CA GLU A 122 6.25 -17.28 -22.63
C GLU A 122 5.34 -16.20 -23.23
N VAL A 123 5.92 -15.15 -23.81
CA VAL A 123 5.16 -14.05 -24.45
C VAL A 123 4.34 -14.56 -25.63
N THR A 124 4.92 -15.47 -26.41
CA THR A 124 4.25 -16.18 -27.50
C THR A 124 4.14 -17.65 -27.13
N GLY A 125 2.93 -18.14 -26.92
CA GLY A 125 2.72 -19.56 -26.63
C GLY A 125 2.98 -20.46 -27.84
N ASP A 126 3.51 -21.65 -27.59
CA ASP A 126 3.57 -22.75 -28.55
C ASP A 126 2.28 -23.61 -28.54
N GLY A 127 1.30 -23.25 -27.70
CA GLY A 127 0.03 -23.94 -27.50
C GLY A 127 0.06 -25.06 -26.45
N THR A 128 1.21 -25.35 -25.84
CA THR A 128 1.35 -26.41 -24.81
C THR A 128 1.17 -25.88 -23.38
N TYR A 129 1.33 -24.58 -23.18
CA TYR A 129 1.20 -23.89 -21.90
C TYR A 129 0.51 -22.52 -22.09
N PRO A 130 -0.22 -21.99 -21.08
CA PRO A 130 -0.79 -20.64 -21.17
C PRO A 130 0.29 -19.60 -21.47
N ASP A 131 0.02 -18.73 -22.44
CA ASP A 131 0.90 -17.59 -22.72
C ASP A 131 0.82 -16.54 -21.61
N LYS A 132 1.78 -15.60 -21.64
CA LYS A 132 1.86 -14.53 -20.65
C LYS A 132 0.57 -13.69 -20.60
N ASN A 133 -0.10 -13.48 -21.72
CA ASN A 133 -1.36 -12.75 -21.78
C ASN A 133 -2.48 -13.47 -20.98
N THR A 134 -2.62 -14.77 -21.19
CA THR A 134 -3.61 -15.60 -20.49
C THR A 134 -3.30 -15.68 -18.99
N ALA A 135 -2.03 -15.82 -18.63
CA ALA A 135 -1.61 -15.86 -17.23
C ALA A 135 -1.81 -14.49 -16.54
N ALA A 136 -1.51 -13.38 -17.23
CA ALA A 136 -1.77 -12.02 -16.73
C ALA A 136 -3.26 -11.83 -16.41
N ASP A 137 -4.13 -12.16 -17.37
CA ASP A 137 -5.58 -12.01 -17.24
C ASP A 137 -6.16 -12.82 -16.08
N ALA A 138 -5.67 -14.05 -15.89
CA ALA A 138 -6.07 -14.89 -14.76
C ALA A 138 -5.67 -14.28 -13.41
N ILE A 139 -4.46 -13.73 -13.29
CA ILE A 139 -4.00 -13.05 -12.07
C ILE A 139 -4.83 -11.78 -11.83
N THR A 140 -4.97 -10.93 -12.84
CA THR A 140 -5.75 -9.68 -12.78
C THR A 140 -7.18 -9.95 -12.33
N THR A 141 -7.85 -10.93 -12.95
CA THR A 141 -9.21 -11.33 -12.57
C THR A 141 -9.26 -11.83 -11.13
N SER A 142 -8.31 -12.66 -10.72
CA SER A 142 -8.23 -13.18 -9.35
C SER A 142 -8.07 -12.06 -8.32
N ILE A 143 -7.19 -11.09 -8.58
CA ILE A 143 -6.96 -9.96 -7.69
C ILE A 143 -8.19 -9.05 -7.62
N ILE A 144 -8.75 -8.65 -8.75
CA ILE A 144 -9.92 -7.76 -8.77
C ILE A 144 -11.13 -8.39 -8.06
N THR A 145 -11.36 -9.69 -8.25
CA THR A 145 -12.49 -10.39 -7.62
C THR A 145 -12.30 -10.61 -6.12
N ASN A 146 -11.06 -10.63 -5.61
CA ASN A 146 -10.75 -10.88 -4.20
C ASN A 146 -10.25 -9.65 -3.44
N ARG A 147 -10.07 -8.49 -4.07
CA ARG A 147 -9.57 -7.27 -3.41
C ARG A 147 -10.46 -6.79 -2.25
N PHE A 148 -11.73 -7.19 -2.22
CA PHE A 148 -12.62 -6.92 -1.08
C PHE A 148 -12.06 -7.46 0.26
N LEU A 149 -11.20 -8.48 0.24
CA LEU A 149 -10.57 -9.04 1.43
C LEU A 149 -9.70 -8.00 2.16
N VAL A 150 -9.11 -7.06 1.43
CA VAL A 150 -8.30 -5.97 1.98
C VAL A 150 -9.01 -4.62 1.92
N GLU A 151 -9.83 -4.38 0.89
CA GLU A 151 -10.46 -3.07 0.66
C GLU A 151 -11.75 -2.84 1.47
N ALA A 152 -12.51 -3.91 1.75
CA ALA A 152 -13.81 -3.85 2.42
C ALA A 152 -13.76 -4.44 3.84
N ALA A 153 -12.57 -4.55 4.42
CA ALA A 153 -12.39 -5.02 5.79
C ALA A 153 -13.03 -4.04 6.80
N LEU A 154 -13.57 -4.57 7.90
CA LEU A 154 -14.14 -3.75 8.99
C LEU A 154 -13.10 -2.87 9.68
N MET A 155 -11.84 -3.31 9.67
CA MET A 155 -10.68 -2.58 10.19
C MET A 155 -9.67 -2.41 9.04
N PRO A 156 -9.92 -1.49 8.11
CA PRO A 156 -9.10 -1.37 6.90
C PRO A 156 -7.65 -0.97 7.21
N TRP A 157 -7.42 -0.19 8.27
CA TRP A 157 -6.08 0.16 8.76
C TRP A 157 -5.24 -1.06 9.13
N SER A 158 -5.86 -2.16 9.60
CA SER A 158 -5.13 -3.39 9.92
C SER A 158 -4.78 -4.22 8.69
N MET A 159 -5.23 -3.80 7.50
CA MET A 159 -4.97 -4.48 6.22
C MET A 159 -4.02 -3.68 5.33
N ALA A 160 -3.42 -2.59 5.82
CA ALA A 160 -2.66 -1.65 4.98
C ALA A 160 -1.49 -2.29 4.24
N ILE A 161 -0.69 -3.13 4.92
CA ILE A 161 0.44 -3.84 4.29
C ILE A 161 -0.06 -4.93 3.33
N ASP A 162 -1.10 -5.68 3.72
CA ASP A 162 -1.69 -6.69 2.83
C ASP A 162 -2.29 -6.08 1.55
N PHE A 163 -2.89 -4.89 1.67
CA PHE A 163 -3.36 -4.08 0.56
C PHE A 163 -2.20 -3.71 -0.37
N THR A 164 -1.13 -3.10 0.17
CA THR A 164 0.00 -2.66 -0.66
C THR A 164 0.73 -3.83 -1.32
N ASP A 165 0.87 -4.95 -0.62
CA ASP A 165 1.43 -6.18 -1.18
C ASP A 165 0.66 -6.69 -2.40
N ILE A 166 -0.66 -6.87 -2.27
CA ILE A 166 -1.50 -7.41 -3.34
C ILE A 166 -1.60 -6.44 -4.51
N ALA A 167 -1.79 -5.14 -4.23
CA ALA A 167 -1.85 -4.10 -5.24
C ALA A 167 -0.53 -3.99 -6.01
N SER A 168 0.61 -4.01 -5.31
CA SER A 168 1.92 -3.98 -5.95
C SER A 168 2.15 -5.20 -6.84
N VAL A 169 1.80 -6.41 -6.40
CA VAL A 169 1.89 -7.60 -7.27
C VAL A 169 1.02 -7.44 -8.52
N HIS A 170 -0.19 -6.91 -8.40
CA HIS A 170 -1.04 -6.64 -9.55
C HIS A 170 -0.39 -5.66 -10.53
N ILE A 171 0.12 -4.53 -10.02
CA ILE A 171 0.79 -3.49 -10.80
C ILE A 171 2.03 -4.06 -11.52
N LEU A 172 2.81 -4.90 -10.85
CA LEU A 172 3.99 -5.57 -11.42
C LEU A 172 3.59 -6.42 -12.64
N ILE A 173 2.56 -7.25 -12.50
CA ILE A 173 2.07 -8.14 -13.56
C ILE A 173 1.51 -7.34 -14.74
N LEU A 174 0.70 -6.32 -14.47
CA LEU A 174 0.15 -5.43 -15.50
C LEU A 174 1.26 -4.71 -16.26
N LYS A 175 2.28 -4.21 -15.56
CA LYS A 175 3.41 -3.54 -16.20
C LYS A 175 4.24 -4.51 -17.02
N ASP A 176 4.59 -5.69 -16.50
CA ASP A 176 5.37 -6.69 -17.24
C ASP A 176 4.64 -7.16 -18.51
N ALA A 177 3.32 -7.36 -18.43
CA ALA A 177 2.49 -7.65 -19.61
C ALA A 177 2.47 -6.46 -20.59
N ALA A 178 2.32 -5.23 -20.08
CA ALA A 178 2.31 -4.02 -20.91
C ALA A 178 3.64 -3.79 -21.64
N ASP A 179 4.77 -4.04 -20.98
CA ASP A 179 6.10 -3.99 -21.59
C ASP A 179 6.28 -5.12 -22.61
N SER A 180 5.91 -6.36 -22.24
CA SER A 180 6.10 -7.55 -23.08
C SER A 180 5.36 -7.48 -24.42
N TYR A 181 4.19 -6.84 -24.44
CA TYR A 181 3.34 -6.73 -25.63
C TYR A 181 3.42 -5.37 -26.34
N THR A 182 4.24 -4.43 -25.86
CA THR A 182 4.53 -3.18 -26.59
C THR A 182 5.69 -3.39 -27.55
N VAL A 183 5.45 -3.12 -28.84
CA VAL A 183 6.47 -3.25 -29.88
C VAL A 183 7.29 -1.96 -29.98
N THR A 184 8.62 -2.07 -29.95
CA THR A 184 9.49 -0.90 -30.13
C THR A 184 9.24 -0.23 -31.49
N ASN A 185 8.86 1.05 -31.49
CA ASN A 185 8.43 1.82 -32.67
C ASN A 185 7.20 1.24 -33.39
N GLY A 186 6.39 0.43 -32.70
CA GLY A 186 5.19 -0.20 -33.23
C GLY A 186 3.97 0.06 -32.35
N ASP A 187 3.08 -0.93 -32.31
CA ASP A 187 1.85 -0.86 -31.53
C ASP A 187 2.13 -0.91 -30.02
N VAL A 188 1.43 -0.04 -29.30
CA VAL A 188 1.48 0.02 -27.83
C VAL A 188 0.38 -0.88 -27.26
N SER A 189 0.77 -1.71 -26.28
CA SER A 189 -0.10 -2.70 -25.65
C SER A 189 -1.31 -2.10 -24.94
N ARG A 190 -2.48 -2.73 -25.04
CA ARG A 190 -3.69 -2.31 -24.32
C ARG A 190 -3.57 -2.47 -22.80
N TRP A 191 -2.67 -3.33 -22.32
CA TRP A 191 -2.35 -3.49 -20.90
C TRP A 191 -1.91 -2.17 -20.23
N TRP A 192 -1.40 -1.18 -21.00
CA TRP A 192 -1.13 0.16 -20.47
C TRP A 192 -2.39 0.90 -20.01
N VAL A 193 -3.55 0.65 -20.64
CA VAL A 193 -4.85 1.19 -20.23
C VAL A 193 -5.28 0.56 -18.91
N ASP A 194 -5.16 -0.76 -18.80
CA ASP A 194 -5.56 -1.49 -17.60
C ASP A 194 -4.65 -1.12 -16.41
N LEU A 195 -3.33 -1.05 -16.63
CA LEU A 195 -2.38 -0.53 -15.66
C LEU A 195 -2.72 0.89 -15.20
N SER A 196 -3.04 1.80 -16.12
CA SER A 196 -3.43 3.16 -15.75
C SER A 196 -4.70 3.19 -14.89
N ASN A 197 -5.72 2.40 -15.25
CA ASN A 197 -6.98 2.35 -14.50
C ASN A 197 -6.79 1.77 -13.09
N GLU A 198 -6.05 0.67 -12.97
CA GLU A 198 -5.80 0.04 -11.67
C GLU A 198 -4.89 0.90 -10.79
N LEU A 199 -3.85 1.54 -11.35
CA LEU A 199 -3.06 2.52 -10.59
C LEU A 199 -3.92 3.66 -10.05
N LYS A 200 -4.87 4.18 -10.84
CA LYS A 200 -5.79 5.22 -10.35
C LYS A 200 -6.56 4.72 -9.12
N HIS A 201 -7.17 3.54 -9.20
CA HIS A 201 -7.92 2.94 -8.10
C HIS A 201 -7.04 2.75 -6.85
N TYR A 202 -5.85 2.15 -7.01
CA TYR A 202 -4.94 1.88 -5.89
C TYR A 202 -4.38 3.15 -5.24
N ILE A 203 -4.06 4.18 -6.01
CA ILE A 203 -3.64 5.48 -5.48
C ILE A 203 -4.79 6.13 -4.70
N GLU A 204 -6.00 6.18 -5.26
CA GLU A 204 -7.17 6.77 -4.60
C GLU A 204 -7.49 6.05 -3.28
N TYR A 205 -7.48 4.71 -3.28
CA TYR A 205 -7.69 3.92 -2.08
C TYR A 205 -6.55 4.08 -1.07
N GLY A 206 -5.29 4.07 -1.51
CA GLY A 206 -4.12 4.24 -0.64
C GLY A 206 -4.13 5.58 0.11
N ILE A 207 -4.41 6.68 -0.60
CA ILE A 207 -4.55 8.02 0.01
C ILE A 207 -5.70 8.06 1.01
N TRP A 208 -6.82 7.41 0.69
CA TRP A 208 -7.94 7.31 1.63
C TRP A 208 -7.57 6.50 2.87
N LEU A 209 -6.89 5.36 2.69
CA LEU A 209 -6.51 4.45 3.76
C LEU A 209 -5.51 5.09 4.73
N GLU A 210 -4.53 5.84 4.22
CA GLU A 210 -3.60 6.62 5.04
C GLU A 210 -4.35 7.60 5.94
N LYS A 211 -5.27 8.37 5.36
CA LYS A 211 -6.08 9.35 6.10
C LYS A 211 -6.98 8.69 7.13
N GLU A 212 -7.63 7.59 6.78
CA GLU A 212 -8.53 6.88 7.68
C GLU A 212 -7.74 6.21 8.83
N THR A 213 -6.54 5.69 8.56
CA THR A 213 -5.65 5.12 9.58
C THR A 213 -5.26 6.18 10.61
N MET A 214 -4.78 7.35 10.15
CA MET A 214 -4.40 8.45 11.04
C MET A 214 -5.60 8.98 11.84
N LYS A 215 -6.76 9.14 11.18
CA LYS A 215 -7.99 9.57 11.84
C LYS A 215 -8.45 8.58 12.90
N TRP A 216 -8.47 7.28 12.57
CA TRP A 216 -8.84 6.23 13.52
C TRP A 216 -7.92 6.25 14.73
N ARG A 217 -6.61 6.34 14.50
CA ARG A 217 -5.60 6.30 15.54
C ARG A 217 -5.74 7.45 16.54
N ASN A 218 -5.97 8.66 16.04
CA ASN A 218 -6.22 9.84 16.87
C ASN A 218 -7.47 9.68 17.75
N ASN A 219 -8.51 9.02 17.23
CA ASN A 219 -9.75 8.76 17.97
C ASN A 219 -9.62 7.69 19.05
N LYS A 220 -8.47 7.02 19.18
CA LYS A 220 -8.21 6.04 20.25
C LYS A 220 -7.52 6.61 21.47
N ILE A 221 -7.00 7.83 21.41
CA ILE A 221 -6.32 8.46 22.53
C ILE A 221 -7.35 9.24 23.34
N ASP A 222 -7.68 8.74 24.52
CA ASP A 222 -8.57 9.41 25.45
C ASP A 222 -7.75 10.30 26.39
N CYS A 223 -8.08 11.59 26.40
CA CYS A 223 -7.52 12.55 27.33
C CYS A 223 -8.61 13.05 28.27
N PHE A 224 -8.46 12.73 29.54
CA PHE A 224 -9.35 13.16 30.61
C PHE A 224 -8.73 14.32 31.38
N PHE A 225 -9.53 15.35 31.61
CA PHE A 225 -9.16 16.53 32.40
C PHE A 225 -10.18 16.71 33.52
N ASP A 226 -9.71 16.58 34.75
CA ASP A 226 -10.46 16.84 35.97
C ASP A 226 -9.92 18.12 36.61
N LYS A 227 -10.71 19.19 36.46
CA LYS A 227 -10.39 20.50 37.02
C LYS A 227 -10.83 20.52 38.47
N ALA A 228 -9.96 20.97 39.38
CA ALA A 228 -10.40 21.25 40.73
C ALA A 228 -11.49 22.34 40.71
N ASP A 229 -12.71 22.01 41.16
CA ASP A 229 -13.88 22.89 41.18
C ASP A 229 -14.08 23.61 42.51
N GLY A 230 -13.03 23.69 43.34
CA GLY A 230 -13.05 24.34 44.65
C GLY A 230 -13.51 23.45 45.80
N ALA A 231 -13.88 22.18 45.57
CA ALA A 231 -14.24 21.20 46.61
C ALA A 231 -13.03 20.40 47.14
N CYS A 232 -11.88 21.06 47.31
CA CYS A 232 -10.63 20.40 47.68
C CYS A 232 -10.63 19.98 49.16
N LEU A 233 -9.95 18.87 49.48
CA LEU A 233 -9.91 18.28 50.82
C LEU A 233 -9.43 19.31 51.86
N ALA A 234 -10.37 19.84 52.65
CA ALA A 234 -10.08 20.70 53.78
C ALA A 234 -9.56 19.85 54.95
N PHE A 235 -8.27 20.00 55.30
CA PHE A 235 -7.84 19.74 56.67
C PHE A 235 -7.80 21.08 57.39
N GLU A 236 -8.60 21.23 58.45
CA GLU A 236 -8.88 22.47 59.22
C GLU A 236 -7.66 23.30 59.69
N TRP A 237 -6.43 22.84 59.46
CA TRP A 237 -5.20 23.39 60.05
C TRP A 237 -4.13 23.72 58.98
N ILE A 238 -4.36 23.38 57.71
CA ILE A 238 -3.41 23.58 56.59
C ILE A 238 -4.23 24.00 55.36
N GLY A 239 -3.91 25.12 54.73
CA GLY A 239 -4.73 25.74 53.66
C GLY A 239 -5.21 24.77 52.56
N LEU A 240 -6.38 25.07 52.00
CA LEU A 240 -7.00 24.29 50.91
C LEU A 240 -6.04 24.22 49.71
N THR A 241 -5.56 23.02 49.36
CA THR A 241 -4.70 22.81 48.19
C THR A 241 -5.50 22.06 47.14
N CYS A 242 -5.74 22.71 46.00
CA CYS A 242 -6.50 22.18 44.88
C CYS A 242 -5.57 21.66 43.80
N TYR A 243 -5.84 20.50 43.21
CA TYR A 243 -5.04 19.94 42.13
C TYR A 243 -5.90 19.69 40.90
N ASP A 244 -5.41 20.11 39.74
CA ASP A 244 -5.96 19.63 38.47
C ASP A 244 -5.30 18.29 38.11
N LYS A 245 -6.09 17.37 37.55
CA LYS A 245 -5.62 16.07 37.09
C LYS A 245 -5.84 15.92 35.60
N TYR A 246 -4.77 15.56 34.90
CA TYR A 246 -4.79 15.18 33.49
C TYR A 246 -4.46 13.70 33.41
N GLU A 247 -5.21 12.93 32.63
CA GLU A 247 -5.00 11.50 32.47
C GLU A 247 -5.10 11.13 30.99
N ILE A 248 -4.07 10.45 30.49
CA ILE A 248 -4.00 9.91 29.14
C ILE A 248 -4.28 8.41 29.24
N THR A 249 -5.17 7.92 28.37
CA THR A 249 -5.38 6.49 28.15
C THR A 249 -5.28 6.21 26.67
N ASP A 250 -4.35 5.35 26.28
CA ASP A 250 -4.20 4.87 24.92
C ASP A 250 -4.23 3.32 24.92
N PRO A 251 -5.36 2.71 24.52
CA PRO A 251 -5.51 1.27 24.51
C PRO A 251 -4.67 0.59 23.42
N VAL A 252 -4.26 1.32 22.39
CA VAL A 252 -3.45 0.78 21.28
C VAL A 252 -2.04 0.44 21.78
N ARG A 253 -1.35 1.41 22.40
CA ARG A 253 0.00 1.22 22.95
C ARG A 253 -0.01 0.68 24.39
N ARG A 254 -1.20 0.36 24.93
CA ARG A 254 -1.43 0.00 26.34
C ARG A 254 -0.79 1.02 27.30
N TYR A 255 -0.90 2.30 26.96
CA TYR A 255 -0.28 3.40 27.70
C TYR A 255 -1.30 4.10 28.59
N LYS A 256 -0.89 4.36 29.83
CA LYS A 256 -1.67 5.14 30.79
C LYS A 256 -0.74 5.97 31.66
N GLU A 257 -0.97 7.28 31.68
CA GLU A 257 -0.17 8.21 32.48
C GLU A 257 -1.05 9.35 33.01
N GLY A 258 -0.68 9.89 34.17
CA GLY A 258 -1.37 11.04 34.75
C GLY A 258 -0.40 12.15 35.14
N CYS A 259 -0.84 13.39 34.96
CA CYS A 259 -0.15 14.58 35.41
C CYS A 259 -1.02 15.30 36.44
N LEU A 260 -0.46 15.56 37.62
CA LEU A 260 -1.09 16.31 38.69
C LEU A 260 -0.37 17.65 38.82
N GLN A 261 -1.12 18.74 38.76
CA GLN A 261 -0.60 20.09 39.00
C GLN A 261 -1.40 20.78 40.09
N LEU A 262 -0.74 21.66 40.85
CA LEU A 262 -1.47 22.61 41.69
C LEU A 262 -2.37 23.46 40.80
N HIS A 263 -3.63 23.62 41.20
CA HIS A 263 -4.59 24.45 40.49
C HIS A 263 -4.04 25.89 40.41
N PRO A 264 -3.86 26.45 39.20
CA PRO A 264 -3.23 27.75 39.05
C PRO A 264 -4.17 28.87 39.52
N ASP A 265 -3.66 29.72 40.42
CA ASP A 265 -4.35 30.95 40.80
C ASP A 265 -4.45 31.91 39.60
N ASN A 266 -5.59 32.59 39.46
CA ASN A 266 -5.86 33.60 38.42
C ASN A 266 -5.93 33.09 36.96
N GLY A 267 -6.17 31.79 36.75
CA GLY A 267 -6.40 31.24 35.41
C GLY A 267 -5.17 31.18 34.52
N ALA A 268 -3.97 31.20 35.10
CA ALA A 268 -2.73 30.91 34.38
C ALA A 268 -2.73 29.46 33.86
N GLU A 269 -2.06 29.21 32.74
CA GLU A 269 -1.84 27.83 32.28
C GLU A 269 -0.86 27.12 33.22
N GLY A 270 -1.26 25.96 33.74
CA GLY A 270 -0.40 25.13 34.58
C GLY A 270 0.52 24.21 33.77
N SER A 271 1.54 23.64 34.41
CA SER A 271 2.58 22.81 33.74
C SER A 271 2.06 21.54 33.06
N CYS A 272 0.89 21.04 33.46
CA CYS A 272 0.24 19.88 32.87
C CYS A 272 -0.74 20.23 31.72
N SER A 273 -0.95 21.51 31.40
CA SER A 273 -1.95 21.92 30.38
C SER A 273 -1.69 21.30 29.00
N ALA A 274 -0.42 21.22 28.59
CA ALA A 274 0.00 20.64 27.32
C ALA A 274 0.24 19.12 27.38
N PHE A 275 -0.09 18.46 28.50
CA PHE A 275 0.26 17.04 28.73
C PHE A 275 -0.33 16.11 27.67
N CYS A 276 -1.62 16.27 27.38
CA CYS A 276 -2.29 15.49 26.32
C CYS A 276 -1.74 15.84 24.93
N ASP A 277 -1.63 17.13 24.60
CA ASP A 277 -1.22 17.60 23.28
C ASP A 277 0.19 17.12 22.90
N LEU A 278 1.11 17.09 23.87
CA LEU A 278 2.47 16.58 23.68
C LEU A 278 2.48 15.09 23.35
N TYR A 279 1.69 14.29 24.07
CA TYR A 279 1.57 12.86 23.81
C TYR A 279 0.92 12.59 22.46
N GLN A 280 -0.21 13.22 22.16
CA GLN A 280 -0.89 13.10 20.86
C GLN A 280 0.04 13.51 19.72
N SER A 281 0.80 14.60 19.88
CA SER A 281 1.77 15.05 18.86
C SER A 281 2.87 14.02 18.62
N GLN A 282 3.38 13.36 19.66
CA GLN A 282 4.39 12.30 19.51
C GLN A 282 3.81 11.09 18.78
N VAL A 283 2.65 10.60 19.24
CA VAL A 283 1.96 9.48 18.62
C VAL A 283 1.66 9.75 17.14
N ASN A 284 1.12 10.93 16.82
CA ASN A 284 0.82 11.33 15.44
C ASN A 284 2.07 11.33 14.55
N ARG A 285 3.23 11.73 15.07
CA ARG A 285 4.49 11.69 14.30
C ARG A 285 4.95 10.26 14.04
N ASP A 286 4.91 9.41 15.06
CA ASP A 286 5.34 8.01 14.95
C ASP A 286 4.43 7.25 13.96
N ASP A 287 3.12 7.44 14.08
CA ASP A 287 2.13 6.72 13.26
C ASP A 287 2.07 7.29 11.84
N ALA A 288 2.27 8.60 11.65
CA ALA A 288 2.42 9.19 10.32
C ALA A 288 3.68 8.67 9.62
N ARG A 289 4.78 8.48 10.35
CA ARG A 289 5.99 7.87 9.81
C ARG A 289 5.73 6.43 9.37
N TRP A 290 5.11 5.61 10.22
CA TRP A 290 4.75 4.24 9.85
C TRP A 290 3.85 4.22 8.61
N SER A 291 2.80 5.05 8.59
CA SER A 291 1.87 5.13 7.46
C SER A 291 2.56 5.57 6.18
N HIS A 292 3.48 6.52 6.27
CA HIS A 292 4.28 6.92 5.13
C HIS A 292 5.20 5.77 4.66
N ASP A 293 5.93 5.13 5.57
CA ASP A 293 6.93 4.10 5.23
C ASP A 293 6.29 2.87 4.53
N TYR A 294 5.09 2.42 4.96
CA TYR A 294 4.44 1.21 4.42
C TYR A 294 3.34 1.46 3.38
N LEU A 295 2.79 2.67 3.31
CA LEU A 295 1.69 3.01 2.41
C LEU A 295 2.03 4.23 1.55
N GLY A 296 2.38 5.36 2.16
CA GLY A 296 2.65 6.62 1.45
C GLY A 296 3.76 6.51 0.40
N ALA A 297 4.93 6.02 0.79
CA ALA A 297 6.08 5.84 -0.09
C ALA A 297 5.79 4.89 -1.26
N VAL A 298 4.98 3.85 -1.03
CA VAL A 298 4.54 2.92 -2.09
C VAL A 298 3.60 3.64 -3.07
N VAL A 299 2.65 4.43 -2.55
CA VAL A 299 1.71 5.21 -3.35
C VAL A 299 2.42 6.27 -4.19
N GLU A 300 3.44 6.96 -3.65
CA GLU A 300 4.25 7.94 -4.38
C GLU A 300 4.92 7.32 -5.62
N GLU A 301 5.45 6.10 -5.50
CA GLU A 301 6.03 5.38 -6.63
C GLU A 301 4.97 4.96 -7.66
N TRP A 302 3.77 4.59 -7.20
CA TRP A 302 2.63 4.33 -8.08
C TRP A 302 2.18 5.58 -8.83
N GLU A 303 2.17 6.75 -8.19
CA GLU A 303 1.87 8.04 -8.83
C GLU A 303 2.88 8.37 -9.93
N ALA A 304 4.17 8.11 -9.69
CA ALA A 304 5.20 8.28 -10.72
C ALA A 304 4.98 7.34 -11.91
N LEU A 305 4.68 6.06 -11.65
CA LEU A 305 4.37 5.09 -12.70
C LEU A 305 3.08 5.44 -13.45
N LYS A 306 2.07 5.99 -12.76
CA LYS A 306 0.79 6.41 -13.34
C LYS A 306 0.97 7.42 -14.45
N ILE A 307 1.86 8.41 -14.27
CA ILE A 307 2.16 9.41 -15.29
C ILE A 307 2.68 8.75 -16.57
N TYR A 308 3.58 7.77 -16.42
CA TYR A 308 4.10 7.02 -17.56
C TYR A 308 3.01 6.14 -18.21
N ALA A 309 2.24 5.42 -17.40
CA ALA A 309 1.16 4.57 -17.89
C ALA A 309 0.08 5.37 -18.63
N ASP A 310 -0.29 6.56 -18.14
CA ASP A 310 -1.23 7.47 -18.83
C ASP A 310 -0.72 7.92 -20.19
N ASN A 311 0.56 8.25 -20.28
CA ASN A 311 1.17 8.62 -21.54
C ASN A 311 1.12 7.44 -22.52
N MET A 312 1.53 6.25 -22.09
CA MET A 312 1.48 5.05 -22.93
C MET A 312 0.05 4.70 -23.36
N ALA A 313 -0.92 4.79 -22.45
CA ALA A 313 -2.34 4.52 -22.71
C ALA A 313 -2.92 5.41 -23.82
N GLN A 314 -2.46 6.66 -23.96
CA GLN A 314 -2.89 7.57 -25.04
C GLN A 314 -2.38 7.13 -26.43
N HIS A 315 -1.30 6.36 -26.47
CA HIS A 315 -0.66 5.89 -27.70
C HIS A 315 -1.04 4.45 -28.07
N VAL A 316 -1.87 3.79 -27.26
CA VAL A 316 -2.44 2.49 -27.59
C VAL A 316 -3.11 2.59 -28.94
N SER A 317 -2.67 1.72 -29.85
CA SER A 317 -3.08 1.82 -31.25
C SER A 317 -4.60 1.73 -31.31
N LYS A 318 -5.22 2.72 -31.95
CA LYS A 318 -6.68 2.82 -32.11
C LYS A 318 -7.28 1.68 -32.97
N TRP A 319 -6.50 0.64 -33.28
CA TRP A 319 -6.95 -0.48 -34.09
C TRP A 319 -7.85 -1.45 -33.32
N VAL A 320 -9.11 -1.01 -33.22
CA VAL A 320 -10.34 -1.76 -33.51
C VAL A 320 -10.87 -2.70 -32.43
N LEU A 321 -11.82 -2.19 -31.63
CA LEU A 321 -13.06 -2.97 -31.44
C LEU A 321 -13.68 -3.09 -32.83
N SER A 322 -13.64 -4.28 -33.43
CA SER A 322 -14.49 -4.53 -34.58
C SER A 322 -15.93 -4.40 -34.04
N PRO A 323 -16.88 -3.81 -34.79
CA PRO A 323 -18.28 -3.76 -34.39
C PRO A 323 -18.90 -5.14 -34.09
N PHE A 324 -18.17 -6.23 -34.34
CA PHE A 324 -18.59 -7.61 -34.10
C PHE A 324 -18.46 -8.05 -32.64
N GLU A 325 -17.51 -7.53 -31.86
CA GLU A 325 -17.31 -7.98 -30.46
C GLU A 325 -18.16 -7.21 -29.44
N PHE A 326 -18.56 -5.98 -29.77
CA PHE A 326 -19.54 -5.24 -28.96
C PHE A 326 -20.93 -5.89 -29.00
N PHE A 327 -21.24 -6.65 -30.06
CA PHE A 327 -22.51 -7.38 -30.17
C PHE A 327 -22.54 -8.63 -29.29
N VAL A 328 -21.43 -9.33 -29.07
CA VAL A 328 -21.41 -10.57 -28.27
C VAL A 328 -21.57 -10.29 -26.77
N PHE A 329 -20.95 -9.21 -26.26
CA PHE A 329 -21.08 -8.84 -24.84
C PHE A 329 -22.44 -8.20 -24.49
N CYS A 330 -23.03 -7.39 -25.37
CA CYS A 330 -24.37 -6.84 -25.16
C CYS A 330 -25.49 -7.87 -25.37
N SER A 331 -25.27 -8.93 -26.15
CA SER A 331 -26.29 -9.98 -26.36
C SER A 331 -26.40 -10.91 -25.14
N LEU A 332 -25.29 -11.24 -24.47
CA LEU A 332 -25.30 -12.16 -23.33
C LEU A 332 -25.97 -11.56 -22.08
N THR A 333 -25.86 -10.25 -21.87
CA THR A 333 -26.58 -9.55 -20.79
C THR A 333 -28.07 -9.39 -21.11
N PHE A 334 -28.43 -9.12 -22.37
CA PHE A 334 -29.84 -8.99 -22.77
C PHE A 334 -30.61 -10.32 -22.72
N PHE A 335 -29.93 -11.45 -22.98
CA PHE A 335 -30.56 -12.77 -22.84
C PHE A 335 -30.72 -13.19 -21.37
N TYR A 336 -29.81 -12.82 -20.48
CA TYR A 336 -29.90 -13.18 -19.05
C TYR A 336 -31.13 -12.53 -18.37
N ASP A 337 -31.40 -11.26 -18.68
CA ASP A 337 -32.55 -10.55 -18.11
C ASP A 337 -33.89 -11.02 -18.70
N LEU A 338 -33.93 -11.43 -19.97
CA LEU A 338 -35.14 -11.95 -20.60
C LEU A 338 -35.52 -13.35 -20.08
N PHE A 339 -34.54 -14.20 -19.76
CA PHE A 339 -34.78 -15.54 -19.23
C PHE A 339 -35.23 -15.53 -17.75
N LEU A 340 -34.70 -14.60 -16.94
CA LEU A 340 -35.17 -14.39 -15.57
C LEU A 340 -36.60 -13.83 -15.52
N PHE A 341 -37.02 -13.03 -16.51
CA PHE A 341 -38.37 -12.49 -16.57
C PHE A 341 -39.43 -13.50 -17.04
N LEU A 342 -39.03 -14.55 -17.78
CA LEU A 342 -39.95 -15.52 -18.37
C LEU A 342 -40.09 -16.85 -17.59
N GLY A 343 -39.30 -17.05 -16.52
CA GLY A 343 -39.48 -18.18 -15.60
C GLY A 343 -39.29 -19.57 -16.23
N ILE A 344 -38.42 -19.70 -17.24
CA ILE A 344 -38.17 -20.97 -17.92
C ILE A 344 -36.96 -21.68 -17.26
N PRO A 345 -37.09 -22.92 -16.78
CA PRO A 345 -35.99 -23.62 -16.12
C PRO A 345 -34.88 -24.04 -17.11
N PHE A 346 -33.63 -23.82 -16.71
CA PHE A 346 -32.41 -24.22 -17.41
C PHE A 346 -32.27 -25.75 -17.44
N SER A 347 -32.82 -26.38 -18.47
CA SER A 347 -32.41 -27.72 -18.86
C SER A 347 -32.35 -27.79 -20.38
N HIS A 348 -31.13 -27.93 -20.90
CA HIS A 348 -30.72 -28.07 -22.32
C HIS A 348 -30.24 -26.81 -23.04
N ILE A 349 -29.05 -26.32 -22.68
CA ILE A 349 -28.12 -25.72 -23.66
C ILE A 349 -26.70 -26.16 -23.30
N CYS A 350 -26.31 -27.32 -23.80
CA CYS A 350 -24.90 -27.71 -23.98
C CYS A 350 -24.87 -28.51 -25.28
N LEU A 351 -24.52 -27.84 -26.38
CA LEU A 351 -23.96 -28.39 -27.63
C LEU A 351 -23.94 -27.26 -28.66
N LEU A 352 -22.81 -26.57 -28.74
CA LEU A 352 -22.06 -26.28 -29.96
C LEU A 352 -20.71 -25.68 -29.58
#